data_AF-A0A8S9WAI1-F1
#
_entry.id   AF-A0A8S9WAI1-F1
#
_cell.length_a   1.000
_cell.length_b   1.000
_cell.length_c   1.000
_cell.angle_alpha   90.00
_cell.angle_beta   90.00
_cell.angle_gamma   90.00
#
_symmetry.space_group_name_H-M   'P 1'
#
loop_
_entity.id
_entity.type
_entity.pdbx_description
1 polymer ?
#
loop_
_entity_poly.entity_id
_entity_poly.type
_entity_poly.pdbx_seq_one_letter_code
_entity_poly.pdbx_strand_id
1 'polypeptide(L)'
;MGALPGKTLMGQTRVVSYSQGSFIKDTPVGNKENMFLGHEFHHSEIIDLPDNAKFGIKLTRGTGIKEMYDGLMSGNTLGVYSHLHAASYQEFPIRFVDACLK
;
A
#
# COMPACT_ATOMS: atom_id res chain seq x y z
N MET A 1 13.41 2.64 -10.64
CA MET A 1 13.58 3.99 -10.05
C MET A 1 13.67 3.86 -8.53
N GLY A 2 14.47 4.68 -7.85
CA GLY A 2 14.71 4.61 -6.41
C GLY A 2 13.82 5.54 -5.57
N ALA A 3 12.53 5.67 -5.93
CA ALA A 3 11.60 6.58 -5.24
C ALA A 3 11.15 6.04 -3.86
N LEU A 4 11.15 4.72 -3.70
CA LEU A 4 10.86 4.02 -2.45
C LEU A 4 12.05 3.12 -2.09
N PRO A 5 12.32 2.90 -0.79
CA PRO A 5 13.43 2.05 -0.36
C PRO A 5 13.17 0.57 -0.69
N GLY A 6 14.25 -0.21 -0.75
CA GLY A 6 14.20 -1.63 -1.09
C GLY A 6 14.39 -1.91 -2.58
N LYS A 7 14.41 -3.20 -2.92
CA LYS A 7 14.55 -3.69 -4.30
C LYS A 7 13.44 -4.67 -4.61
N THR A 8 12.96 -4.63 -5.85
CA THR A 8 11.99 -5.60 -6.35
C THR A 8 12.73 -6.82 -6.86
N LEU A 9 12.38 -7.99 -6.34
CA LEU A 9 12.81 -9.28 -6.85
C LEU A 9 11.62 -9.98 -7.51
N MET A 10 11.83 -10.54 -8.70
CA MET A 10 10.85 -11.43 -9.32
C MET A 10 11.10 -12.85 -8.83
N GLY A 11 10.23 -13.34 -7.95
CA GLY A 11 10.35 -14.67 -7.34
C GLY A 11 9.70 -15.76 -8.18
N GLN A 12 9.24 -16.83 -7.51
CA GLN A 12 8.27 -17.80 -8.05
C GLN A 12 6.89 -17.64 -7.39
N THR A 13 6.82 -16.88 -6.29
CA THR A 13 5.61 -16.61 -5.53
C THR A 13 4.64 -15.81 -6.38
N ARG A 14 3.42 -16.30 -6.54
CA ARG A 14 2.34 -15.57 -7.18
C ARG A 14 1.22 -15.34 -6.17
N VAL A 15 0.93 -14.08 -5.89
CA VAL A 15 -0.17 -13.67 -5.04
C VAL A 15 -1.35 -13.26 -5.92
N VAL A 16 -2.48 -13.92 -5.71
CA VAL A 16 -3.78 -13.59 -6.32
C VAL A 16 -4.84 -13.74 -5.26
N SER A 17 -5.22 -12.64 -4.61
CA SER A 17 -6.10 -12.68 -3.44
C SER A 17 -6.93 -11.40 -3.31
N TYR A 18 -7.99 -11.46 -2.51
CA TYR A 18 -8.69 -10.27 -2.04
C TYR A 18 -8.02 -9.74 -0.78
N SER A 19 -7.85 -8.42 -0.70
CA SER A 19 -7.28 -7.75 0.46
C SER A 19 -8.32 -6.87 1.17
N GLN A 20 -8.13 -6.72 2.47
CA GLN A 20 -8.87 -5.80 3.32
C GLN A 20 -7.89 -5.20 4.32
N GLY A 21 -8.01 -3.91 4.57
CA GLY A 21 -7.14 -3.24 5.54
C GLY A 21 -7.64 -1.85 5.92
N SER A 22 -6.88 -1.23 6.81
CA SER A 22 -7.04 0.16 7.20
C SER A 22 -5.76 0.94 7.00
N PHE A 23 -5.90 2.26 6.83
CA PHE A 23 -4.75 3.16 6.84
C PHE A 23 -4.30 3.39 8.29
N ILE A 24 -3.02 3.19 8.58
CA ILE A 24 -2.45 3.36 9.94
C ILE A 24 -1.92 4.77 10.21
N LYS A 25 -1.97 5.63 9.19
CA LYS A 25 -1.66 7.06 9.22
C LYS A 25 -2.32 7.74 8.02
N ASP A 26 -2.25 9.06 7.96
CA ASP A 26 -2.68 9.78 6.77
C ASP A 26 -1.76 9.44 5.60
N THR A 27 -2.38 9.08 4.48
CA THR A 27 -1.73 8.75 3.22
C THR A 27 -2.30 9.64 2.11
N PRO A 28 -1.65 9.70 0.94
CA PRO A 28 -2.20 10.42 -0.21
C PRO A 28 -3.58 9.93 -0.62
N VAL A 29 -4.00 8.71 -0.30
CA VAL A 29 -5.25 8.12 -0.79
C VAL A 29 -6.25 7.81 0.31
N GLY A 30 -5.99 8.18 1.56
CA GLY A 30 -6.87 7.90 2.69
C GLY A 30 -6.34 8.37 4.03
N ASN A 31 -7.24 8.64 4.99
CA ASN A 31 -6.86 9.07 6.34
C ASN A 31 -6.71 7.88 7.29
N LYS A 32 -5.98 8.10 8.38
CA LYS A 32 -5.83 7.12 9.45
C LYS A 32 -7.19 6.56 9.89
N GLU A 33 -7.23 5.26 10.19
CA GLU A 33 -8.39 4.45 10.58
C GLU A 33 -9.45 4.21 9.48
N ASN A 34 -9.41 4.89 8.32
CA ASN A 34 -10.30 4.52 7.22
C ASN A 34 -9.99 3.10 6.75
N MET A 35 -11.05 2.34 6.47
CA MET A 35 -10.96 0.98 5.94
C MET A 35 -11.23 0.97 4.44
N PHE A 36 -10.66 0.00 3.75
CA PHE A 36 -10.93 -0.24 2.33
C PHE A 36 -10.97 -1.74 2.03
N LEU A 37 -11.62 -2.09 0.92
CA LEU A 37 -11.56 -3.40 0.30
C LEU A 37 -10.74 -3.31 -0.97
N GLY A 38 -10.07 -4.39 -1.32
CA GLY A 38 -9.23 -4.44 -2.51
C GLY A 38 -8.89 -5.86 -2.94
N HIS A 39 -7.87 -5.93 -3.77
CA HIS A 39 -7.26 -7.17 -4.20
C HIS A 39 -5.75 -6.96 -4.39
N GLU A 40 -4.98 -8.04 -4.40
CA GLU A 40 -3.55 -8.02 -4.64
C GLU A 40 -3.20 -9.03 -5.72
N PHE A 41 -2.49 -8.55 -6.74
CA PHE A 41 -2.00 -9.34 -7.87
C PHE A 41 -0.54 -9.02 -8.12
N HIS A 42 0.38 -9.82 -7.60
CA HIS A 42 1.81 -9.62 -7.83
C HIS A 42 2.59 -10.92 -7.87
N HIS A 43 3.70 -10.89 -8.60
CA HIS A 43 4.70 -11.96 -8.64
C HIS A 43 6.04 -11.51 -8.02
N SER A 44 6.14 -10.20 -7.77
CA SER A 44 7.32 -9.61 -7.16
C SER A 44 7.22 -9.60 -5.65
N GLU A 45 8.38 -9.58 -5.02
CA GLU A 45 8.59 -9.36 -3.60
C GLU A 45 9.51 -8.14 -3.42
N ILE A 46 9.38 -7.44 -2.30
CA ILE A 46 10.29 -6.34 -1.95
C ILE A 46 11.30 -6.86 -0.93
N ILE A 47 12.56 -6.86 -1.32
CA ILE A 47 13.70 -7.26 -0.49
C ILE A 47 14.56 -6.03 -0.13
N ASP A 48 15.53 -6.23 0.76
CA ASP A 48 16.47 -5.19 1.20
C ASP A 48 15.75 -3.94 1.76
N LEU A 49 14.60 -4.12 2.42
CA LEU A 49 13.91 -3.04 3.10
C LEU A 49 14.69 -2.61 4.35
N PRO A 50 14.94 -1.31 4.56
CA PRO A 50 15.56 -0.83 5.78
C PRO A 50 14.60 -1.00 6.97
N ASP A 51 15.15 -1.18 8.17
CA ASP A 51 14.35 -1.39 9.39
C ASP A 51 13.41 -0.22 9.72
N ASN A 52 13.73 0.97 9.23
CA ASN A 52 12.92 2.18 9.39
C ASN A 52 11.95 2.44 8.22
N ALA A 53 11.73 1.45 7.35
CA ALA A 53 10.75 1.53 6.26
C ALA A 53 9.36 1.91 6.81
N LYS A 54 8.72 2.88 6.17
CA LYS A 54 7.43 3.40 6.62
C LYS A 54 6.30 2.81 5.80
N PHE A 55 5.33 2.24 6.49
CA PHE A 55 4.09 1.75 5.89
C PHE A 55 2.90 2.67 6.21
N GLY A 56 1.94 2.69 5.31
CA GLY A 56 0.69 3.45 5.40
C GLY A 56 -0.54 2.58 5.64
N ILE A 57 -0.45 1.27 5.39
CA ILE A 57 -1.58 0.34 5.44
C ILE A 57 -1.25 -0.86 6.35
N LYS A 58 -2.24 -1.29 7.14
CA LYS A 58 -2.25 -2.60 7.80
C LYS A 58 -3.42 -3.42 7.27
N LEU A 59 -3.11 -4.59 6.74
CA LEU A 59 -4.09 -5.53 6.24
C LEU A 59 -4.62 -6.40 7.37
N THR A 60 -5.94 -6.64 7.34
CA THR A 60 -6.62 -7.69 8.11
C THR A 60 -6.81 -8.94 7.25
N ARG A 61 -6.73 -8.81 5.92
CA ARG A 61 -6.71 -9.91 4.95
C ARG A 61 -5.81 -9.55 3.76
N GLY A 62 -5.03 -10.52 3.28
CA GLY A 62 -4.08 -10.37 2.17
C GLY A 62 -2.65 -10.73 2.60
N THR A 63 -1.68 -10.38 1.77
CA THR A 63 -0.25 -10.68 1.97
C THR A 63 0.51 -9.38 2.25
N GLY A 64 0.29 -8.37 1.41
CA GLY A 64 0.98 -7.09 1.49
C GLY A 64 2.48 -7.19 1.18
N ILE A 65 3.24 -6.19 1.62
CA ILE A 65 4.69 -6.10 1.38
C ILE A 65 5.47 -6.87 2.44
N LYS A 66 5.11 -6.72 3.72
CA LYS A 66 5.81 -7.38 4.85
C LYS A 66 4.85 -7.58 6.01
N GLU A 67 4.63 -8.81 6.46
CA GLU A 67 3.87 -9.11 7.70
C GLU A 67 2.50 -8.39 7.78
N MET A 68 1.70 -8.48 6.71
CA MET A 68 0.42 -7.77 6.55
C MET A 68 0.53 -6.24 6.47
N TYR A 69 1.72 -5.66 6.48
CA TYR A 69 1.91 -4.24 6.16
C TYR A 69 2.02 -4.04 4.65
N ASP A 70 1.40 -2.97 4.17
CA ASP A 70 1.42 -2.54 2.77
C ASP A 70 1.50 -1.01 2.71
N GLY A 71 1.56 -0.44 1.51
CA GLY A 71 1.66 1.00 1.33
C GLY A 71 3.00 1.53 1.82
N LEU A 72 4.09 1.13 1.18
CA LEU A 72 5.41 1.66 1.46
C LEU A 72 5.47 3.15 1.10
N MET A 73 6.02 3.98 2.00
CA MET A 73 5.92 5.43 1.92
C MET A 73 7.28 6.14 1.90
N SER A 74 7.34 7.22 1.11
CA SER A 74 8.38 8.25 1.16
C SER A 74 7.77 9.61 0.79
N GLY A 75 7.64 10.51 1.77
CA GLY A 75 6.85 11.74 1.61
C GLY A 75 5.40 11.43 1.21
N ASN A 76 4.92 12.06 0.14
CA ASN A 76 3.60 11.78 -0.48
C ASN A 76 3.65 10.64 -1.53
N THR A 77 4.77 9.91 -1.63
CA THR A 77 4.83 8.71 -2.48
C THR A 77 4.28 7.52 -1.70
N LEU A 78 3.32 6.82 -2.28
CA LEU A 78 2.72 5.61 -1.72
C LEU A 78 2.82 4.47 -2.76
N GLY A 79 3.57 3.42 -2.44
CA GLY A 79 3.68 2.20 -3.24
C GLY A 79 2.94 1.05 -2.57
N VAL A 80 1.97 0.47 -3.27
CA VAL A 80 1.07 -0.58 -2.73
C VAL A 80 1.07 -1.82 -3.61
N TYR A 81 0.92 -2.99 -2.99
CA TYR A 81 0.43 -4.18 -3.71
C TYR A 81 -1.10 -4.27 -3.70
N SER A 82 -1.74 -3.73 -2.67
CA SER A 82 -3.19 -3.66 -2.58
C SER A 82 -3.77 -2.68 -3.59
N HIS A 83 -4.50 -3.22 -4.56
CA HIS A 83 -5.34 -2.47 -5.46
C HIS A 83 -6.67 -2.16 -4.74
N LEU A 84 -6.77 -0.94 -4.22
CA LEU A 84 -7.98 -0.44 -3.58
C LEU A 84 -9.15 -0.46 -4.58
N HIS A 85 -10.29 -0.99 -4.14
CA HIS A 85 -11.54 -0.93 -4.90
C HIS A 85 -12.23 0.42 -4.66
N ALA A 86 -12.34 1.26 -5.69
CA ALA A 86 -12.88 2.62 -5.60
C ALA A 86 -14.26 2.71 -4.90
N ALA A 87 -15.18 1.78 -5.19
CA ALA A 87 -16.50 1.78 -4.56
C ALA A 87 -16.48 1.41 -3.05
N SER A 88 -15.38 0.85 -2.54
CA SER A 88 -15.26 0.51 -1.11
C SER A 88 -14.79 1.68 -0.25
N TYR A 89 -14.17 2.69 -0.87
CA TYR A 89 -13.68 3.89 -0.21
C TYR A 89 -13.68 5.04 -1.22
N GLN A 90 -14.78 5.80 -1.24
CA GLN A 90 -15.05 6.79 -2.30
C GLN A 90 -14.28 8.10 -2.12
N GLU A 91 -13.69 8.31 -0.95
CA GLU A 91 -12.93 9.49 -0.59
C GLU A 91 -11.50 9.48 -1.17
N PHE A 92 -11.02 8.32 -1.64
CA PHE A 92 -9.65 8.17 -2.19
C PHE A 92 -9.27 9.22 -3.26
N PRO A 93 -10.13 9.61 -4.23
CA PRO A 93 -9.69 10.52 -5.28
C PRO A 93 -9.60 11.96 -4.76
N ILE A 94 -10.47 12.35 -3.83
CA ILE A 94 -10.41 13.67 -3.18
C ILE A 94 -9.11 13.78 -2.38
N ARG A 95 -8.79 12.75 -1.58
CA ARG A 95 -7.53 12.70 -0.81
C ARG A 95 -6.31 12.77 -1.71
N PHE A 96 -6.34 12.06 -2.84
CA PHE A 96 -5.25 12.06 -3.80
C PHE A 96 -4.99 13.45 -4.36
N VAL A 97 -6.05 14.15 -4.78
CA VAL A 97 -5.95 15.53 -5.27
C VAL A 97 -5.45 16.48 -4.17
N ASP A 98 -5.98 16.38 -2.95
CA ASP A 98 -5.53 17.20 -1.81
C ASP A 98 -4.02 17.03 -1.52
N ALA A 99 -3.49 15.82 -1.71
CA ALA A 99 -2.08 15.52 -1.49
C ALA A 99 -1.16 16.11 -2.56
N CYS A 100 -1.69 16.44 -3.75
CA CYS A 100 -0.95 17.11 -4.83
C CYS A 100 -0.87 18.64 -4.64
N LEU A 101 -1.73 19.22 -3.80
CA LEU A 101 -1.77 20.67 -3.55
C LEU A 101 -0.80 21.14 -2.44
N LYS A 102 -0.05 20.21 -1.85
CA LYS A 102 0.91 20.45 -0.77
C LYS A 102 2.34 20.32 -1.30
#